data_AF-A0A3D3W9U5-F1
#
_entry.id   AF-A0A3D3W9U5-F1
#
_cell.length_a   1.000
_cell.length_b   1.000
_cell.length_c   1.000
_cell.angle_alpha   90.00
_cell.angle_beta   90.00
_cell.angle_gamma   90.00
#
_symmetry.space_group_name_H-M   'P 1'
#
loop_
_entity.id
_entity.type
_entity.pdbx_description
1 polymer ?
#
loop_
_entity_poly.entity_id
_entity_poly.type
_entity_poly.pdbx_seq_one_letter_code
_entity_poly.pdbx_strand_id
1 'polypeptide(L)'
;MSNNYKAVVERDSKRLPVLYKSILVGLSVGIVTSLYRLTLMRAEDFSFALYEMLRAHLAFVPLAFIALGISGYFVGWLTSHFPMIRGSGIPQVKGIIMGYFKDRWLGTLIAKFIGGTLAIAAGLSLGREGPSIQLGACIAQGIGDRLGDSRTEKKILMASGASAGLAAAFNAPLAGAVFALEEIFKYFSPIILLSTMAAAVVADFVSKMIFGVSPVFHFNITGNIPLSAYWLLFLMGAVLGAGGALYNAVLISTQRLFQKIPWLNERTRLILPFLLAGILGLIFPVVLCGGHAVIGQLQPGTGIPLLLLILAVKFTFSMISFGSGAPGGIFFPLLILGATIGAIFGSLATQSFGVDPSLFYNFIILAMAGYFTAIVRAPITGIILLVEMTGSFTHMLSLTIVSVVAYVVADLLKSEPIYESMLEHMIAKSGIESFEADTVKKVTLEMIVHHGAPAENKQIKDLDLPACCLLIAIQRGKHEIIPHGYTHILAGDYLLFLTNLCDETRARETLGKLTSAK
;
A
#
# COMPACT_ATOMS: atom_id res chain seq x y z
N MET A 1 -17.69 -29.06 13.92
CA MET A 1 -16.42 -29.22 14.66
C MET A 1 -15.38 -29.79 13.70
N SER A 2 -14.63 -28.95 13.00
CA SER A 2 -13.43 -29.41 12.26
C SER A 2 -12.23 -29.27 13.18
N ASN A 3 -11.50 -30.35 13.37
CA ASN A 3 -10.56 -30.53 14.47
C ASN A 3 -9.24 -29.78 14.18
N ASN A 4 -8.96 -28.67 14.88
CA ASN A 4 -7.72 -27.89 14.74
C ASN A 4 -6.44 -28.69 15.09
N TYR A 5 -6.55 -29.87 15.72
CA TYR A 5 -5.41 -30.74 16.04
C TYR A 5 -4.62 -31.19 14.81
N LYS A 6 -5.28 -31.46 13.66
CA LYS A 6 -4.58 -31.82 12.42
C LYS A 6 -3.72 -30.69 11.85
N ALA A 7 -3.95 -29.42 12.25
CA ALA A 7 -3.12 -28.30 11.82
C ALA A 7 -1.78 -28.22 12.57
N VAL A 8 -1.70 -28.84 13.75
CA VAL A 8 -0.49 -28.87 14.58
C VAL A 8 0.42 -30.03 14.14
N VAL A 9 -0.14 -31.20 13.81
CA VAL A 9 0.65 -32.43 13.55
C VAL A 9 1.18 -32.56 12.11
N GLU A 10 0.59 -31.88 11.14
CA GLU A 10 0.90 -32.04 9.70
C GLU A 10 1.35 -30.72 9.03
N ARG A 11 2.44 -30.11 9.50
CA ARG A 11 2.91 -28.80 9.00
C ARG A 11 3.55 -28.86 7.59
N ASP A 12 4.27 -29.92 7.26
CA ASP A 12 4.97 -30.04 5.97
C ASP A 12 4.07 -30.53 4.82
N SER A 13 2.96 -31.23 5.09
CA SER A 13 2.01 -31.68 4.05
C SER A 13 1.04 -30.58 3.56
N LYS A 14 0.96 -29.44 4.28
CA LYS A 14 -0.02 -28.36 4.02
C LYS A 14 0.48 -27.24 3.11
N ARG A 15 1.75 -27.24 2.69
CA ARG A 15 2.31 -26.17 1.85
C ARG A 15 1.77 -26.19 0.41
N LEU A 16 1.62 -27.38 -0.19
CA LEU A 16 1.08 -27.53 -1.54
C LEU A 16 -0.38 -27.06 -1.67
N PRO A 17 -1.32 -27.47 -0.78
CA PRO A 17 -2.70 -27.01 -0.83
C PRO A 17 -2.85 -25.48 -0.80
N VAL A 18 -2.10 -24.79 0.07
CA VAL A 18 -2.14 -23.32 0.18
C VAL A 18 -1.63 -22.66 -1.11
N LEU A 19 -0.62 -23.24 -1.75
CA LEU A 19 -0.06 -22.74 -3.00
C LEU A 19 -1.07 -22.84 -4.16
N TYR A 20 -1.76 -23.97 -4.31
CA TYR A 20 -2.82 -24.12 -5.33
C TYR A 20 -3.97 -23.14 -5.10
N LYS A 21 -4.40 -22.95 -3.85
CA LYS A 21 -5.41 -21.96 -3.50
C LYS A 21 -4.92 -20.52 -3.80
N SER A 22 -3.64 -20.24 -3.58
CA SER A 22 -3.04 -18.94 -3.92
C SER A 22 -2.96 -18.69 -5.43
N ILE A 23 -2.71 -19.71 -6.24
CA ILE A 23 -2.77 -19.62 -7.71
C ILE A 23 -4.20 -19.27 -8.18
N LEU A 24 -5.22 -19.94 -7.61
CA LEU A 24 -6.62 -19.64 -7.89
C LEU A 24 -7.00 -18.19 -7.49
N VAL A 25 -6.50 -17.74 -6.34
CA VAL A 25 -6.62 -16.33 -5.91
C VAL A 25 -5.98 -15.41 -6.95
N GLY A 26 -4.73 -15.68 -7.35
CA GLY A 26 -4.02 -14.89 -8.35
C GLY A 26 -4.78 -14.77 -9.68
N LEU A 27 -5.35 -15.88 -10.18
CA LEU A 27 -6.15 -15.88 -11.41
C LEU A 27 -7.40 -15.00 -11.27
N SER A 28 -8.15 -15.18 -10.18
CA SER A 28 -9.40 -14.44 -9.94
C SER A 28 -9.14 -12.94 -9.72
N VAL A 29 -8.11 -12.62 -8.96
CA VAL A 29 -7.68 -11.25 -8.67
C VAL A 29 -7.12 -10.58 -9.92
N GLY A 30 -6.34 -11.30 -10.75
CA GLY A 30 -5.85 -10.81 -12.03
C GLY A 30 -6.99 -10.34 -12.92
N ILE A 31 -8.03 -11.17 -13.10
CA ILE A 31 -9.20 -10.81 -13.93
C ILE A 31 -9.90 -9.55 -13.41
N VAL A 32 -10.26 -9.52 -12.12
CA VAL A 32 -11.02 -8.39 -11.56
C VAL A 32 -10.17 -7.11 -11.50
N THR A 33 -8.90 -7.21 -11.16
CA THR A 33 -8.00 -6.06 -11.09
C THR A 33 -7.70 -5.51 -12.47
N SER A 34 -7.52 -6.36 -13.48
CA SER A 34 -7.36 -5.93 -14.86
C SER A 34 -8.64 -5.28 -15.40
N LEU A 35 -9.81 -5.81 -15.07
CA LEU A 35 -11.09 -5.15 -15.40
C LEU A 35 -11.19 -3.77 -14.73
N TYR A 36 -10.86 -3.67 -13.45
CA TYR A 36 -10.84 -2.40 -12.73
C TYR A 36 -9.86 -1.41 -13.35
N ARG A 37 -8.65 -1.85 -13.68
CA ARG A 37 -7.64 -1.05 -14.37
C ARG A 37 -8.15 -0.53 -15.72
N LEU A 38 -8.81 -1.37 -16.51
CA LEU A 38 -9.41 -0.97 -17.79
C LEU A 38 -10.51 0.08 -17.60
N THR A 39 -11.39 -0.12 -16.61
CA THR A 39 -12.44 0.84 -16.27
C THR A 39 -11.86 2.18 -15.85
N LEU A 40 -10.80 2.18 -15.04
CA LEU A 40 -10.16 3.42 -14.61
C LEU A 40 -9.43 4.14 -15.73
N MET A 41 -8.81 3.42 -16.67
CA MET A 41 -8.23 4.05 -17.87
C MET A 41 -9.31 4.79 -18.67
N ARG A 42 -10.47 4.14 -18.90
CA ARG A 42 -11.60 4.79 -19.58
C ARG A 42 -12.21 5.93 -18.79
N ALA A 43 -12.21 5.84 -17.47
CA ALA A 43 -12.66 6.93 -16.59
C ALA A 43 -11.71 8.13 -16.67
N GLU A 44 -10.39 7.90 -16.72
CA GLU A 44 -9.37 8.93 -16.90
C GLU A 44 -9.53 9.61 -18.27
N ASP A 45 -9.63 8.83 -19.35
CA ASP A 45 -9.88 9.34 -20.71
C ASP A 45 -11.16 10.17 -20.78
N PHE A 46 -12.25 9.68 -20.18
CA PHE A 46 -13.51 10.40 -20.06
C PHE A 46 -13.35 11.73 -19.31
N SER A 47 -12.57 11.74 -18.22
CA SER A 47 -12.33 12.95 -17.44
C SER A 47 -11.65 14.03 -18.28
N PHE A 48 -10.58 13.67 -19.00
CA PHE A 48 -9.88 14.61 -19.88
C PHE A 48 -10.77 15.10 -21.02
N ALA A 49 -11.50 14.20 -21.68
CA ALA A 49 -12.43 14.55 -22.76
C ALA A 49 -13.57 15.46 -22.27
N LEU A 50 -14.11 15.21 -21.08
CA LEU A 50 -15.13 16.04 -20.45
C LEU A 50 -14.61 17.47 -20.26
N TYR A 51 -13.44 17.65 -19.66
CA TYR A 51 -12.90 18.99 -19.39
C TYR A 51 -12.40 19.70 -20.65
N GLU A 52 -11.97 18.98 -21.68
CA GLU A 52 -11.72 19.55 -23.00
C GLU A 52 -13.01 20.07 -23.65
N MET A 53 -14.09 19.28 -23.63
CA MET A 53 -15.40 19.69 -24.14
C MET A 53 -15.94 20.92 -23.40
N LEU A 54 -15.80 20.97 -22.07
CA LEU A 54 -16.26 22.10 -21.26
C LEU A 54 -15.46 23.39 -21.51
N ARG A 55 -14.15 23.28 -21.80
CA ARG A 55 -13.35 24.43 -22.22
C ARG A 55 -13.79 24.97 -23.59
N ALA A 56 -14.22 24.09 -24.50
CA ALA A 56 -14.76 24.48 -25.80
C ALA A 56 -16.20 25.04 -25.71
N HIS A 57 -17.01 24.58 -24.75
CA HIS A 57 -18.42 24.94 -24.61
C HIS A 57 -18.77 25.37 -23.18
N LEU A 58 -18.43 26.62 -22.84
CA LEU A 58 -18.59 27.17 -21.48
C LEU A 58 -20.03 27.13 -20.96
N ALA A 59 -21.05 27.08 -21.83
CA ALA A 59 -22.46 26.99 -21.45
C ALA A 59 -22.79 25.71 -20.65
N PHE A 60 -22.03 24.62 -20.82
CA PHE A 60 -22.25 23.37 -20.09
C PHE A 60 -21.53 23.30 -18.73
N VAL A 61 -20.68 24.29 -18.40
CA VAL A 61 -19.91 24.31 -17.15
C VAL A 61 -20.83 24.25 -15.90
N PRO A 62 -21.91 25.04 -15.77
CA PRO A 62 -22.80 24.95 -14.61
C PRO A 62 -23.41 23.55 -14.45
N LEU A 63 -23.83 22.94 -15.56
CA LEU A 63 -24.42 21.60 -15.56
C LEU A 63 -23.41 20.53 -15.11
N ALA A 64 -22.16 20.64 -15.59
CA ALA A 64 -21.09 19.73 -15.19
C ALA A 64 -20.77 19.84 -13.70
N PHE A 65 -20.75 21.05 -13.13
CA PHE A 65 -20.51 21.25 -11.69
C PHE A 65 -21.66 20.69 -10.83
N ILE A 66 -22.90 20.78 -11.28
CA ILE A 66 -24.04 20.11 -10.63
C ILE A 66 -23.85 18.58 -10.68
N ALA A 67 -23.49 18.03 -11.83
CA ALA A 67 -23.24 16.60 -11.99
C ALA A 67 -22.08 16.11 -11.11
N LEU A 68 -20.98 16.88 -11.01
CA LEU A 68 -19.86 16.61 -10.12
C LEU A 68 -20.28 16.64 -8.65
N GLY A 69 -21.11 17.61 -8.25
CA GLY A 69 -21.66 17.69 -6.89
C GLY A 69 -22.54 16.49 -6.53
N ILE A 70 -23.42 16.07 -7.44
CA ILE A 70 -24.26 14.87 -7.28
C ILE A 70 -23.39 13.61 -7.17
N SER A 71 -22.39 13.47 -8.04
CA SER A 71 -21.45 12.35 -8.02
C SER A 71 -20.66 12.30 -6.71
N GLY A 72 -20.14 13.45 -6.25
CA GLY A 72 -19.45 13.57 -4.97
C GLY A 72 -20.35 13.18 -3.78
N TYR A 73 -21.61 13.61 -3.77
CA TYR A 73 -22.58 13.20 -2.75
C TYR A 73 -22.88 11.69 -2.81
N PHE A 74 -23.05 11.12 -4.00
CA PHE A 74 -23.31 9.69 -4.17
C PHE A 74 -22.14 8.83 -3.68
N VAL A 75 -20.90 9.20 -4.02
CA VAL A 75 -19.71 8.52 -3.48
C VAL A 75 -19.63 8.72 -1.95
N GLY A 76 -20.00 9.90 -1.44
CA GLY A 76 -20.08 10.15 0.00
C GLY A 76 -21.09 9.22 0.68
N TRP A 77 -22.29 9.07 0.12
CA TRP A 77 -23.30 8.11 0.55
C TRP A 77 -22.77 6.68 0.55
N LEU A 78 -22.04 6.28 -0.50
CA LEU A 78 -21.44 4.95 -0.61
C LEU A 78 -20.41 4.70 0.50
N THR A 79 -19.53 5.68 0.78
CA THR A 79 -18.54 5.59 1.87
C THR A 79 -19.17 5.63 3.27
N SER A 80 -20.41 6.12 3.41
CA SER A 80 -21.17 6.04 4.67
C SER A 80 -21.81 4.66 4.88
N HIS A 81 -22.27 4.00 3.81
CA HIS A 81 -22.85 2.65 3.88
C HIS A 81 -21.78 1.55 3.94
N PHE A 82 -20.64 1.76 3.29
CA PHE A 82 -19.50 0.86 3.28
C PHE A 82 -18.24 1.58 3.80
N PRO A 83 -18.07 1.74 5.13
CA PRO A 83 -16.95 2.50 5.69
C PRO A 83 -15.56 1.98 5.27
N MET A 84 -15.46 0.67 4.99
CA MET A 84 -14.20 0.03 4.59
C MET A 84 -13.70 0.49 3.20
N ILE A 85 -14.52 1.13 2.37
CA ILE A 85 -14.07 1.60 1.05
C ILE A 85 -13.31 2.94 1.08
N ARG A 86 -13.25 3.62 2.24
CA ARG A 86 -12.62 4.96 2.36
C ARG A 86 -11.12 4.93 2.11
N GLY A 87 -10.60 5.97 1.45
CA GLY A 87 -9.17 6.14 1.22
C GLY A 87 -8.53 4.95 0.49
N SER A 88 -7.32 4.58 0.92
CA SER A 88 -6.46 3.61 0.22
C SER A 88 -7.09 2.21 0.15
N GLY A 89 -7.41 1.60 1.29
CA GLY A 89 -7.73 0.18 1.38
C GLY A 89 -6.61 -0.66 2.00
N ILE A 90 -5.35 -0.21 1.95
CA ILE A 90 -4.21 -0.92 2.55
C ILE A 90 -4.35 -1.02 4.10
N PRO A 91 -4.61 0.08 4.85
CA PRO A 91 -4.83 -0.01 6.30
C PRO A 91 -5.98 -0.95 6.66
N GLN A 92 -7.04 -0.97 5.86
CA GLN A 92 -8.19 -1.86 6.05
C GLN A 92 -7.80 -3.32 5.90
N VAL A 93 -7.11 -3.68 4.81
CA VAL A 93 -6.63 -5.04 4.58
C VAL A 93 -5.71 -5.50 5.71
N LYS A 94 -4.77 -4.64 6.12
CA LYS A 94 -3.88 -4.89 7.26
C LYS A 94 -4.67 -5.12 8.54
N GLY A 95 -5.65 -4.26 8.84
CA GLY A 95 -6.52 -4.39 10.01
C GLY A 95 -7.36 -5.67 10.00
N ILE A 96 -7.88 -6.11 8.85
CA ILE A 96 -8.62 -7.37 8.71
C ILE A 96 -7.69 -8.58 8.94
N ILE A 97 -6.48 -8.57 8.35
CA ILE A 97 -5.49 -9.64 8.52
C ILE A 97 -5.03 -9.72 9.97
N MET A 98 -4.85 -8.57 10.63
CA MET A 98 -4.49 -8.51 12.06
C MET A 98 -5.67 -8.85 12.99
N GLY A 99 -6.90 -8.85 12.49
CA GLY A 99 -8.11 -9.21 13.25
C GLY A 99 -8.80 -8.03 13.93
N TYR A 100 -8.40 -6.79 13.63
CA TYR A 100 -9.02 -5.57 14.15
C TYR A 100 -10.36 -5.26 13.51
N PHE A 101 -10.62 -5.72 12.27
CA PHE A 101 -11.87 -5.41 11.56
C PHE A 101 -12.52 -6.67 10.99
N LYS A 102 -13.84 -6.63 10.87
CA LYS A 102 -14.62 -7.58 10.06
C LYS A 102 -15.14 -6.85 8.84
N ASP A 103 -15.06 -7.48 7.68
CA ASP A 103 -15.50 -6.88 6.42
C ASP A 103 -16.53 -7.74 5.69
N ARG A 104 -17.48 -7.06 5.03
CA ARG A 104 -18.43 -7.67 4.10
C ARG A 104 -17.82 -7.63 2.71
N TRP A 105 -16.92 -8.57 2.44
CA TRP A 105 -16.02 -8.54 1.27
C TRP A 105 -16.70 -8.22 -0.06
N LEU A 106 -17.89 -8.78 -0.35
CA LEU A 106 -18.58 -8.54 -1.62
C LEU A 106 -19.12 -7.11 -1.75
N GLY A 107 -19.70 -6.58 -0.65
CA GLY A 107 -20.20 -5.20 -0.62
C GLY A 107 -19.07 -4.20 -0.75
N THR A 108 -17.97 -4.43 -0.02
CA THR A 108 -16.75 -3.61 -0.10
C THR A 108 -16.12 -3.67 -1.49
N LEU A 109 -16.07 -4.85 -2.13
CA LEU A 109 -15.57 -5.02 -3.49
C LEU A 109 -16.36 -4.16 -4.49
N ILE A 110 -17.68 -4.32 -4.53
CA ILE A 110 -18.54 -3.60 -5.49
C ILE A 110 -18.50 -2.09 -5.22
N ALA A 111 -18.64 -1.69 -3.96
CA ALA A 111 -18.65 -0.28 -3.57
C ALA A 111 -17.29 0.40 -3.84
N LYS A 112 -16.16 -0.28 -3.59
CA LYS A 112 -14.83 0.26 -3.89
C LYS A 112 -14.62 0.43 -5.39
N PHE A 113 -15.06 -0.55 -6.18
CA PHE A 113 -14.97 -0.51 -7.64
C PHE A 113 -15.74 0.70 -8.20
N ILE A 114 -17.01 0.86 -7.82
CA ILE A 114 -17.88 1.96 -8.29
C ILE A 114 -17.35 3.30 -7.78
N GLY A 115 -17.10 3.42 -6.48
CA GLY A 115 -16.68 4.67 -5.85
C GLY A 115 -15.35 5.17 -6.41
N GLY A 116 -14.36 4.29 -6.57
CA GLY A 116 -13.06 4.66 -7.15
C GLY A 116 -13.17 5.04 -8.63
N THR A 117 -14.03 4.36 -9.40
CA THR A 117 -14.29 4.71 -10.80
C THR A 117 -14.87 6.11 -10.93
N LEU A 118 -15.89 6.45 -10.13
CA LEU A 118 -16.50 7.78 -10.14
C LEU A 118 -15.52 8.88 -9.70
N ALA A 119 -14.66 8.58 -8.71
CA ALA A 119 -13.63 9.51 -8.28
C ALA A 119 -12.62 9.83 -9.39
N ILE A 120 -12.14 8.82 -10.13
CA ILE A 120 -11.24 9.02 -11.27
C ILE A 120 -11.96 9.68 -12.45
N ALA A 121 -13.21 9.30 -12.75
CA ALA A 121 -14.00 9.94 -13.80
C ALA A 121 -14.20 11.45 -13.55
N ALA A 122 -14.36 11.85 -12.29
CA ALA A 122 -14.41 13.25 -11.89
C ALA A 122 -13.05 13.95 -11.92
N GLY A 123 -11.94 13.22 -11.99
CA GLY A 123 -10.58 13.77 -12.07
C GLY A 123 -9.86 13.90 -10.73
N LEU A 124 -10.36 13.28 -9.65
CA LEU A 124 -9.70 13.35 -8.34
C LEU A 124 -8.27 12.83 -8.39
N SER A 125 -7.37 13.46 -7.64
CA SER A 125 -5.96 13.08 -7.59
C SER A 125 -5.75 11.84 -6.71
N LEU A 126 -6.02 10.67 -7.30
CA LEU A 126 -6.00 9.37 -6.65
C LEU A 126 -5.38 8.32 -7.60
N GLY A 127 -4.75 7.31 -7.02
CA GLY A 127 -4.19 6.14 -7.71
C GLY A 127 -5.12 4.92 -7.63
N ARG A 128 -4.88 3.94 -8.50
CA ARG A 128 -5.69 2.72 -8.59
C ARG A 128 -5.26 1.63 -7.61
N GLU A 129 -4.10 1.77 -6.98
CA GLU A 129 -3.36 0.62 -6.46
C GLU A 129 -3.79 0.22 -5.06
N GLY A 130 -4.08 1.21 -4.20
CA GLY A 130 -4.77 0.95 -2.93
C GLY A 130 -6.08 0.18 -3.15
N PRO A 131 -6.98 0.67 -4.03
CA PRO A 131 -8.17 -0.07 -4.42
C PRO A 131 -7.87 -1.47 -4.99
N SER A 132 -6.92 -1.63 -5.91
CA SER A 132 -6.56 -2.94 -6.48
C SER A 132 -6.12 -3.94 -5.40
N ILE A 133 -5.29 -3.50 -4.44
CA ILE A 133 -4.87 -4.32 -3.30
C ILE A 133 -6.08 -4.74 -2.47
N GLN A 134 -6.99 -3.80 -2.17
CA GLN A 134 -8.19 -4.08 -1.38
C GLN A 134 -9.17 -5.00 -2.11
N LEU A 135 -9.42 -4.76 -3.40
CA LEU A 135 -10.24 -5.63 -4.25
C LEU A 135 -9.66 -7.04 -4.28
N GLY A 136 -8.35 -7.16 -4.44
CA GLY A 136 -7.62 -8.43 -4.40
C GLY A 136 -7.81 -9.16 -3.08
N ALA A 137 -7.67 -8.45 -1.96
CA ALA A 137 -7.91 -9.00 -0.62
C ALA A 137 -9.38 -9.42 -0.41
N CYS A 138 -10.36 -8.65 -0.91
CA CYS A 138 -11.79 -9.01 -0.81
C CYS A 138 -12.11 -10.31 -1.58
N ILE A 139 -11.57 -10.46 -2.80
CA ILE A 139 -11.73 -11.69 -3.60
C ILE A 139 -11.10 -12.88 -2.86
N ALA A 140 -9.88 -12.68 -2.35
CA ALA A 140 -9.18 -13.70 -1.60
C ALA A 140 -9.88 -14.04 -0.28
N GLN A 141 -10.53 -13.09 0.38
CA GLN A 141 -11.38 -13.36 1.55
C GLN A 141 -12.56 -14.25 1.16
N GLY A 142 -13.25 -13.96 0.05
CA GLY A 142 -14.34 -14.81 -0.44
C GLY A 142 -13.92 -16.24 -0.79
N ILE A 143 -12.75 -16.40 -1.43
CA ILE A 143 -12.15 -17.71 -1.73
C ILE A 143 -11.73 -18.41 -0.45
N GLY A 144 -11.02 -17.70 0.44
CA GLY A 144 -10.55 -18.22 1.72
C GLY A 144 -11.69 -18.61 2.65
N ASP A 145 -12.83 -17.91 2.62
CA ASP A 145 -13.99 -18.27 3.43
C ASP A 145 -14.63 -19.60 3.04
N ARG A 146 -14.49 -19.99 1.77
CA ARG A 146 -14.98 -21.28 1.25
C ARG A 146 -13.94 -22.39 1.30
N LEU A 147 -12.67 -22.08 0.99
CA LEU A 147 -11.62 -23.08 0.76
C LEU A 147 -10.52 -23.10 1.83
N GLY A 148 -10.44 -22.10 2.70
CA GLY A 148 -9.39 -22.02 3.71
C GLY A 148 -9.67 -22.94 4.90
N ASP A 149 -8.70 -23.79 5.24
CA ASP A 149 -8.83 -24.80 6.30
C ASP A 149 -8.60 -24.20 7.69
N SER A 150 -7.80 -23.12 7.76
CA SER A 150 -7.47 -22.43 9.01
C SER A 150 -7.52 -20.91 8.87
N ARG A 151 -7.58 -20.20 10.00
CA ARG A 151 -7.49 -18.73 10.01
C ARG A 151 -6.16 -18.22 9.47
N THR A 152 -5.06 -18.88 9.82
CA THR A 152 -3.73 -18.53 9.32
C THR A 152 -3.69 -18.66 7.81
N GLU A 153 -4.23 -19.75 7.27
CA GLU A 153 -4.34 -19.93 5.83
C GLU A 153 -5.22 -18.87 5.17
N LYS A 154 -6.39 -18.54 5.74
CA LYS A 154 -7.23 -17.45 5.23
C LYS A 154 -6.48 -16.12 5.18
N LYS A 155 -5.68 -15.81 6.21
CA LYS A 155 -4.84 -14.60 6.26
C LYS A 155 -3.74 -14.63 5.20
N ILE A 156 -3.10 -15.78 4.96
CA ILE A 156 -2.13 -15.98 3.88
C ILE A 156 -2.82 -15.74 2.53
N LEU A 157 -3.99 -16.33 2.28
CA LEU A 157 -4.75 -16.13 1.04
C LEU A 157 -5.13 -14.65 0.84
N MET A 158 -5.62 -13.97 1.88
CA MET A 158 -5.91 -12.53 1.82
C MET A 158 -4.68 -11.69 1.44
N ALA A 159 -3.52 -11.99 2.03
CA ALA A 159 -2.27 -11.35 1.65
C ALA A 159 -1.82 -11.72 0.23
N SER A 160 -2.05 -12.95 -0.22
CA SER A 160 -1.84 -13.37 -1.61
C SER A 160 -2.71 -12.58 -2.57
N GLY A 161 -3.97 -12.31 -2.20
CA GLY A 161 -4.87 -11.45 -2.97
C GLY A 161 -4.41 -9.99 -3.01
N ALA A 162 -3.96 -9.46 -1.87
CA ALA A 162 -3.37 -8.12 -1.79
C ALA A 162 -2.14 -7.97 -2.69
N SER A 163 -1.23 -8.94 -2.63
CA SER A 163 -0.04 -9.07 -3.48
C SER A 163 -0.41 -9.12 -4.98
N ALA A 164 -1.37 -9.99 -5.34
CA ALA A 164 -1.89 -10.11 -6.69
C ALA A 164 -2.52 -8.82 -7.22
N GLY A 165 -3.25 -8.09 -6.36
CA GLY A 165 -3.84 -6.80 -6.70
C GLY A 165 -2.79 -5.74 -7.02
N LEU A 166 -1.69 -5.67 -6.24
CA LEU A 166 -0.57 -4.77 -6.53
C LEU A 166 0.12 -5.17 -7.86
N ALA A 167 0.39 -6.47 -8.02
CA ALA A 167 1.07 -7.00 -9.20
C ALA A 167 0.30 -6.68 -10.50
N ALA A 168 -1.01 -6.94 -10.55
CA ALA A 168 -1.83 -6.63 -11.72
C ALA A 168 -2.03 -5.12 -11.97
N ALA A 169 -1.91 -4.28 -10.93
CA ALA A 169 -2.03 -2.83 -11.08
C ALA A 169 -0.80 -2.18 -11.72
N PHE A 170 0.40 -2.73 -11.47
CA PHE A 170 1.68 -2.17 -11.90
C PHE A 170 2.53 -3.05 -12.83
N ASN A 171 2.04 -4.24 -13.17
CA ASN A 171 2.83 -5.28 -13.83
C ASN A 171 4.12 -5.63 -13.03
N ALA A 172 4.00 -5.70 -11.71
CA ALA A 172 5.13 -5.77 -10.77
C ALA A 172 4.95 -6.90 -9.73
N PRO A 173 5.15 -8.17 -10.12
CA PRO A 173 4.90 -9.32 -9.25
C PRO A 173 5.85 -9.43 -8.07
N LEU A 174 7.15 -9.08 -8.22
CA LEU A 174 8.11 -9.14 -7.12
C LEU A 174 7.80 -8.06 -6.07
N ALA A 175 7.47 -6.85 -6.52
CA ALA A 175 7.03 -5.77 -5.65
C ALA A 175 5.75 -6.15 -4.89
N GLY A 176 4.79 -6.83 -5.54
CA GLY A 176 3.61 -7.43 -4.90
C GLY A 176 3.95 -8.32 -3.72
N ALA A 177 4.84 -9.29 -3.94
CA ALA A 177 5.22 -10.27 -2.94
C ALA A 177 5.96 -9.63 -1.75
N VAL A 178 6.90 -8.73 -2.03
CA VAL A 178 7.68 -8.03 -1.00
C VAL A 178 6.81 -7.04 -0.23
N PHE A 179 5.90 -6.32 -0.88
CA PHE A 179 4.94 -5.44 -0.22
C PHE A 179 4.09 -6.18 0.82
N ALA A 180 3.64 -7.40 0.49
CA ALA A 180 2.88 -8.21 1.45
C ALA A 180 3.71 -8.57 2.70
N LEU A 181 5.02 -8.77 2.57
CA LEU A 181 5.90 -9.08 3.69
C LEU A 181 6.29 -7.82 4.48
N GLU A 182 6.73 -6.78 3.78
CA GLU A 182 7.30 -5.56 4.35
C GLU A 182 6.23 -4.62 4.91
N GLU A 183 5.03 -4.58 4.31
CA GLU A 183 3.97 -3.64 4.72
C GLU A 183 2.77 -4.31 5.39
N ILE A 184 2.30 -5.45 4.89
CA ILE A 184 1.12 -6.12 5.45
C ILE A 184 1.48 -6.95 6.70
N PHE A 185 2.43 -7.88 6.58
CA PHE A 185 2.78 -8.78 7.69
C PHE A 185 3.84 -8.21 8.65
N LYS A 186 4.78 -7.40 8.16
CA LYS A 186 5.93 -6.89 8.94
C LYS A 186 6.85 -7.99 9.51
N TYR A 187 6.79 -9.21 8.96
CA TYR A 187 7.72 -10.30 9.24
C TYR A 187 7.90 -11.19 8.00
N PHE A 188 9.03 -11.88 7.95
CA PHE A 188 9.38 -12.74 6.82
C PHE A 188 9.00 -14.20 7.09
N SER A 189 8.22 -14.79 6.20
CA SER A 189 7.86 -16.20 6.26
C SER A 189 7.95 -16.83 4.87
N PRO A 190 8.69 -17.94 4.69
CA PRO A 190 8.83 -18.59 3.39
C PRO A 190 7.51 -19.02 2.76
N ILE A 191 6.55 -19.49 3.57
CA ILE A 191 5.23 -19.90 3.05
C ILE A 191 4.40 -18.70 2.59
N ILE A 192 4.49 -17.57 3.29
CA ILE A 192 3.84 -16.32 2.88
C ILE A 192 4.47 -15.86 1.56
N LEU A 193 5.80 -15.77 1.48
CA LEU A 193 6.51 -15.35 0.28
C LEU A 193 6.12 -16.21 -0.94
N LEU A 194 6.18 -17.53 -0.82
CA LEU A 194 5.85 -18.43 -1.93
C LEU A 194 4.40 -18.29 -2.37
N SER A 195 3.47 -18.15 -1.42
CA SER A 195 2.05 -18.01 -1.69
C SER A 195 1.72 -16.66 -2.34
N THR A 196 2.26 -15.56 -1.81
CA THR A 196 2.03 -14.21 -2.32
C THR A 196 2.70 -14.01 -3.68
N MET A 197 3.88 -14.59 -3.89
CA MET A 197 4.60 -14.56 -5.16
C MET A 197 3.88 -15.38 -6.24
N ALA A 198 3.39 -16.59 -5.92
CA ALA A 198 2.63 -17.40 -6.87
C ALA A 198 1.35 -16.69 -7.32
N ALA A 199 0.60 -16.10 -6.39
CA ALA A 199 -0.59 -15.32 -6.72
C ALA A 199 -0.25 -14.07 -7.56
N ALA A 200 0.82 -13.35 -7.21
CA ALA A 200 1.29 -12.18 -7.93
C ALA A 200 1.70 -12.48 -9.37
N VAL A 201 2.49 -13.55 -9.58
CA VAL A 201 2.93 -13.96 -10.92
C VAL A 201 1.73 -14.31 -11.80
N VAL A 202 0.74 -15.04 -11.28
CA VAL A 202 -0.46 -15.41 -12.03
C VAL A 202 -1.30 -14.17 -12.37
N ALA A 203 -1.47 -13.25 -11.42
CA ALA A 203 -2.23 -12.01 -11.65
C ALA A 203 -1.53 -11.07 -12.64
N ASP A 204 -0.20 -10.95 -12.56
CA ASP A 204 0.62 -10.21 -13.52
C ASP A 204 0.56 -10.83 -14.92
N PHE A 205 0.62 -12.16 -15.02
CA PHE A 205 0.45 -12.86 -16.29
C PHE A 205 -0.90 -12.53 -16.95
N VAL A 206 -2.00 -12.58 -16.20
CA VAL A 206 -3.33 -12.16 -16.68
C VAL A 206 -3.33 -10.70 -17.12
N SER A 207 -2.72 -9.81 -16.33
CA SER A 207 -2.58 -8.39 -16.67
C SER A 207 -1.82 -8.19 -17.99
N LYS A 208 -0.68 -8.86 -18.17
CA LYS A 208 0.15 -8.78 -19.38
C LYS A 208 -0.54 -9.32 -20.63
N MET A 209 -1.42 -10.32 -20.49
CA MET A 209 -2.26 -10.79 -21.60
C MET A 209 -3.25 -9.72 -22.09
N ILE A 210 -3.63 -8.77 -21.24
CA ILE A 210 -4.60 -7.71 -21.56
C ILE A 210 -3.91 -6.41 -21.99
N PHE A 211 -2.84 -6.01 -21.27
CA PHE A 211 -2.18 -4.70 -21.45
C PHE A 211 -0.82 -4.79 -22.17
N GLY A 212 -0.32 -5.99 -22.44
CA GLY A 212 1.01 -6.20 -23.00
C GLY A 212 2.12 -6.21 -21.95
N VAL A 213 3.35 -6.43 -22.42
CA VAL A 213 4.55 -6.63 -21.59
C VAL A 213 5.37 -5.35 -21.36
N SER A 214 4.91 -4.21 -21.87
CA SER A 214 5.63 -2.95 -21.76
C SER A 214 5.73 -2.48 -20.30
N PRO A 215 6.89 -1.92 -19.88
CA PRO A 215 7.02 -1.25 -18.59
C PRO A 215 6.02 -0.10 -18.43
N VAL A 216 5.73 0.28 -17.17
CA VAL A 216 4.81 1.38 -16.88
C VAL A 216 5.44 2.74 -17.21
N PHE A 217 6.75 2.89 -16.98
CA PHE A 217 7.50 4.10 -17.30
C PHE A 217 8.47 3.85 -18.45
N HIS A 218 8.39 4.70 -19.48
CA HIS A 218 9.31 4.70 -20.61
C HIS A 218 10.27 5.88 -20.49
N PHE A 219 11.33 5.69 -19.70
CA PHE A 219 12.42 6.67 -19.59
C PHE A 219 13.62 6.21 -20.41
N ASN A 220 14.24 7.15 -21.14
CA ASN A 220 15.49 6.91 -21.85
C ASN A 220 16.65 6.96 -20.86
N ILE A 221 16.89 5.83 -20.19
CA ILE A 221 17.97 5.68 -19.22
C ILE A 221 19.30 5.60 -19.99
N THR A 222 20.20 6.54 -19.74
CA THR A 222 21.54 6.55 -20.33
C THR A 222 22.60 6.50 -19.24
N GLY A 223 23.37 5.42 -19.22
CA GLY A 223 24.49 5.25 -18.30
C GLY A 223 24.12 5.19 -16.82
N ASN A 224 25.16 5.11 -15.98
CA ASN A 224 25.04 5.11 -14.52
C ASN A 224 25.51 6.44 -13.97
N ILE A 225 24.96 6.82 -12.81
CA ILE A 225 25.49 7.97 -12.06
C ILE A 225 26.94 7.65 -11.69
N PRO A 226 27.91 8.52 -11.99
CA PRO A 226 29.31 8.28 -11.65
C PRO A 226 29.50 8.34 -10.13
N LEU A 227 30.41 7.54 -9.59
CA LEU A 227 30.68 7.50 -8.15
C LEU A 227 31.08 8.87 -7.58
N SER A 228 31.72 9.73 -8.38
CA SER A 228 32.05 11.11 -8.01
C SER A 228 30.82 11.98 -7.73
N ALA A 229 29.66 11.65 -8.28
CA ALA A 229 28.40 12.37 -8.08
C ALA A 229 27.52 11.76 -6.96
N TYR A 230 27.97 10.71 -6.25
CA TYR A 230 27.14 10.03 -5.25
C TYR A 230 26.79 10.91 -4.05
N TRP A 231 27.56 11.95 -3.75
CA TRP A 231 27.20 12.91 -2.71
C TRP A 231 25.85 13.60 -2.99
N LEU A 232 25.48 13.78 -4.27
CA LEU A 232 24.16 14.29 -4.66
C LEU A 232 23.04 13.34 -4.27
N LEU A 233 23.29 12.03 -4.22
CA LEU A 233 22.29 11.03 -3.82
C LEU A 233 21.96 11.13 -2.33
N PHE A 234 22.93 11.45 -1.48
CA PHE A 234 22.70 11.74 -0.07
C PHE A 234 21.87 13.02 0.09
N LEU A 235 22.20 14.08 -0.65
CA LEU A 235 21.43 15.32 -0.64
C LEU A 235 19.99 15.09 -1.11
N MET A 236 19.81 14.37 -2.21
CA MET A 236 18.50 14.02 -2.74
C MET A 236 17.71 13.17 -1.75
N GLY A 237 18.33 12.15 -1.15
CA GLY A 237 17.71 11.35 -0.09
C GLY A 237 17.23 12.21 1.08
N ALA A 238 18.02 13.21 1.51
CA ALA A 238 17.61 14.13 2.55
C ALA A 238 16.42 15.00 2.17
N VAL A 239 16.41 15.55 0.96
CA VAL A 239 15.27 16.33 0.42
C VAL A 239 14.00 15.46 0.37
N LEU A 240 14.11 14.21 -0.10
CA LEU A 240 12.98 13.28 -0.20
C LEU A 240 12.49 12.83 1.17
N GLY A 241 13.39 12.58 2.12
CA GLY A 241 13.05 12.25 3.50
C GLY A 241 12.28 13.37 4.19
N ALA A 242 12.76 14.61 4.07
CA ALA A 242 12.07 15.78 4.59
C ALA A 242 10.71 16.02 3.89
N GLY A 243 10.67 15.89 2.57
CA GLY A 243 9.44 16.00 1.78
C GLY A 243 8.42 14.92 2.14
N GLY A 244 8.85 13.68 2.38
CA GLY A 244 7.99 12.58 2.80
C GLY A 244 7.42 12.79 4.20
N ALA A 245 8.23 13.29 5.14
CA ALA A 245 7.75 13.68 6.47
C ALA A 245 6.69 14.79 6.41
N LEU A 246 6.92 15.81 5.57
CA LEU A 246 5.95 16.87 5.29
C LEU A 246 4.66 16.31 4.68
N TYR A 247 4.76 15.40 3.71
CA TYR A 247 3.61 14.73 3.10
C TYR A 247 2.74 14.04 4.15
N ASN A 248 3.35 13.22 5.02
CA ASN A 248 2.63 12.50 6.06
C ASN A 248 1.94 13.46 7.04
N ALA A 249 2.65 14.49 7.50
CA ALA A 249 2.10 15.48 8.42
C ALA A 249 0.90 16.24 7.81
N VAL A 250 1.02 16.69 6.56
CA VAL A 250 -0.06 17.41 5.88
C VAL A 250 -1.24 16.50 5.58
N LEU A 251 -1.02 15.25 5.17
CA LEU A 251 -2.10 14.33 4.85
C LEU A 251 -2.96 14.02 6.08
N ILE A 252 -2.32 13.68 7.20
CA ILE A 252 -3.02 13.42 8.47
C ILE A 252 -3.70 14.69 8.97
N SER A 253 -3.06 15.86 8.87
CA SER A 253 -3.67 17.13 9.25
C SER A 253 -4.89 17.47 8.39
N THR A 254 -4.85 17.17 7.09
CA THR A 254 -5.97 17.38 6.18
C THR A 254 -7.14 16.45 6.53
N GLN A 255 -6.88 15.18 6.85
CA GLN A 255 -7.91 14.26 7.34
C GLN A 255 -8.58 14.75 8.63
N ARG A 256 -7.78 15.26 9.59
CA ARG A 256 -8.29 15.87 10.83
C ARG A 256 -9.10 17.13 10.56
N LEU A 257 -8.67 17.96 9.62
CA LEU A 257 -9.40 19.17 9.23
C LEU A 257 -10.78 18.84 8.67
N PHE A 258 -10.87 17.87 7.74
CA PHE A 258 -12.15 17.41 7.21
C PHE A 258 -13.10 16.88 8.30
N GLN A 259 -12.58 16.29 9.37
CA GLN A 259 -13.39 15.81 10.49
C GLN A 259 -13.89 16.93 11.42
N LYS A 260 -13.20 18.09 11.46
CA LYS A 260 -13.56 19.23 12.32
C LYS A 260 -14.60 20.16 11.70
N ILE A 261 -14.79 20.12 10.39
CA ILE A 261 -15.69 21.04 9.69
C ILE A 261 -17.15 20.55 9.85
N PRO A 262 -18.01 21.27 10.58
CA PRO A 262 -19.31 20.76 11.03
C PRO A 262 -20.33 20.55 9.89
N TRP A 263 -20.21 21.26 8.76
CA TRP A 263 -21.11 21.08 7.61
C TRP A 263 -20.67 19.94 6.66
N LEU A 264 -19.43 19.42 6.82
CA LEU A 264 -18.89 18.34 5.99
C LEU A 264 -19.12 16.99 6.68
N ASN A 265 -20.39 16.59 6.74
CA ASN A 265 -20.77 15.24 7.17
C ASN A 265 -20.20 14.19 6.20
N GLU A 266 -20.23 12.92 6.61
CA GLU A 266 -19.60 11.82 5.84
C GLU A 266 -20.07 11.72 4.38
N ARG A 267 -21.31 12.17 4.10
CA ARG A 267 -21.91 12.18 2.76
C ARG A 267 -21.54 13.42 1.94
N THR A 268 -21.41 14.59 2.56
CA THR A 268 -21.20 15.87 1.86
C THR A 268 -19.73 16.23 1.69
N ARG A 269 -18.84 15.69 2.52
CA ARG A 269 -17.40 15.98 2.48
C ARG A 269 -16.72 15.70 1.14
N LEU A 270 -17.25 14.75 0.35
CA LEU A 270 -16.71 14.39 -0.97
C LEU A 270 -17.18 15.32 -2.09
N ILE A 271 -18.17 16.18 -1.86
CA ILE A 271 -18.57 17.20 -2.85
C ILE A 271 -17.40 18.16 -3.11
N LEU A 272 -16.70 18.59 -2.06
CA LEU A 272 -15.60 19.55 -2.16
C LEU A 272 -14.48 19.11 -3.11
N PRO A 273 -13.84 17.92 -2.97
CA PRO A 273 -12.81 17.48 -3.90
C PRO A 273 -13.32 17.24 -5.33
N PHE A 274 -14.60 16.87 -5.52
CA PHE A 274 -15.21 16.73 -6.85
C PHE A 274 -15.35 18.08 -7.56
N LEU A 275 -15.81 19.11 -6.86
CA LEU A 275 -15.88 20.46 -7.41
C LEU A 275 -14.49 21.03 -7.69
N LEU A 276 -13.53 20.78 -6.79
CA LEU A 276 -12.14 21.18 -6.99
C LEU A 276 -11.51 20.49 -8.21
N ALA A 277 -11.81 19.21 -8.45
CA ALA A 277 -11.40 18.51 -9.66
C ALA A 277 -11.98 19.19 -10.91
N GLY A 278 -13.24 19.64 -10.86
CA GLY A 278 -13.86 20.43 -11.92
C GLY A 278 -13.13 21.73 -12.23
N ILE A 279 -12.75 22.48 -11.20
CA ILE A 279 -11.98 23.72 -11.35
C ILE A 279 -10.61 23.42 -11.98
N LEU A 280 -9.88 22.47 -11.42
CA LEU A 280 -8.54 22.10 -11.91
C LEU A 280 -8.59 21.48 -13.31
N GLY A 281 -9.65 20.76 -13.68
CA GLY A 281 -9.82 20.24 -15.03
C GLY A 281 -9.95 21.33 -16.09
N LEU A 282 -10.56 22.47 -15.74
CA LEU A 282 -10.69 23.61 -16.65
C LEU A 282 -9.40 24.45 -16.73
N ILE A 283 -8.67 24.63 -15.63
CA ILE A 283 -7.53 25.56 -15.59
C ILE A 283 -6.15 24.87 -15.69
N PHE A 284 -6.00 23.67 -15.15
CA PHE A 284 -4.72 22.97 -15.05
C PHE A 284 -4.88 21.45 -15.09
N PRO A 285 -5.44 20.88 -16.18
CA PRO A 285 -5.84 19.47 -16.25
C PRO A 285 -4.69 18.47 -16.07
N VAL A 286 -3.44 18.89 -16.28
CA VAL A 286 -2.25 18.04 -16.15
C VAL A 286 -2.12 17.38 -14.76
N VAL A 287 -2.70 17.98 -13.71
CA VAL A 287 -2.62 17.47 -12.33
C VAL A 287 -3.76 16.53 -11.95
N LEU A 288 -4.72 16.26 -12.83
CA LEU A 288 -5.85 15.36 -12.53
C LEU A 288 -5.42 13.89 -12.35
N CYS A 289 -6.33 13.08 -11.84
CA CYS A 289 -6.22 11.62 -11.78
C CYS A 289 -4.92 11.14 -11.09
N GLY A 290 -4.37 9.99 -11.49
CA GLY A 290 -3.10 9.50 -10.95
C GLY A 290 -1.92 10.45 -11.20
N GLY A 291 -1.98 11.24 -12.28
CA GLY A 291 -0.89 12.11 -12.74
C GLY A 291 -0.05 11.51 -13.86
N HIS A 292 -0.59 10.57 -14.65
CA HIS A 292 0.09 10.05 -15.84
C HIS A 292 0.49 11.17 -16.80
N ALA A 293 -0.39 12.17 -16.98
CA ALA A 293 -0.13 13.35 -17.80
C ALA A 293 1.06 14.20 -17.31
N VAL A 294 1.39 14.16 -16.01
CA VAL A 294 2.54 14.88 -15.45
C VAL A 294 3.85 14.32 -16.00
N ILE A 295 3.93 13.01 -16.23
CA ILE A 295 5.15 12.35 -16.73
C ILE A 295 5.59 12.97 -18.06
N GLY A 296 4.64 13.31 -18.94
CA GLY A 296 4.92 13.97 -20.21
C GLY A 296 5.54 15.36 -20.09
N GLN A 297 5.39 16.02 -18.93
CA GLN A 297 6.01 17.32 -18.62
C GLN A 297 7.40 17.18 -17.98
N LEU A 298 7.78 15.98 -17.53
CA LEU A 298 9.07 15.74 -16.87
C LEU A 298 10.16 15.46 -17.91
N GLN A 299 10.49 16.47 -18.73
CA GLN A 299 11.49 16.38 -19.79
C GLN A 299 12.69 17.30 -19.50
N PRO A 300 13.89 16.96 -20.02
CA PRO A 300 15.02 17.88 -20.03
C PRO A 300 14.61 19.21 -20.68
N GLY A 301 14.85 20.33 -20.01
CA GLY A 301 14.48 21.66 -20.49
C GLY A 301 13.13 22.19 -20.01
N THR A 302 12.29 21.38 -19.35
CA THR A 302 11.12 21.90 -18.66
C THR A 302 11.54 22.89 -17.57
N GLY A 303 11.00 24.11 -17.61
CA GLY A 303 11.36 25.17 -16.68
C GLY A 303 11.06 24.79 -15.23
N ILE A 304 12.03 25.04 -14.34
CA ILE A 304 11.88 24.83 -12.88
C ILE A 304 10.60 25.50 -12.31
N PRO A 305 10.20 26.73 -12.72
CA PRO A 305 8.96 27.33 -12.25
C PRO A 305 7.71 26.51 -12.54
N LEU A 306 7.63 25.88 -13.73
CA LEU A 306 6.51 25.02 -14.09
C LEU A 306 6.51 23.73 -13.27
N LEU A 307 7.68 23.12 -13.05
CA LEU A 307 7.80 21.92 -12.21
C LEU A 307 7.40 22.21 -10.75
N LEU A 308 7.79 23.36 -10.21
CA LEU A 308 7.37 23.80 -8.88
C LEU A 308 5.86 24.05 -8.80
N LEU A 309 5.26 24.64 -9.84
CA LEU A 309 3.81 24.82 -9.93
C LEU A 309 3.09 23.47 -9.97
N ILE A 310 3.54 22.54 -10.83
CA ILE A 310 2.99 21.17 -10.90
C ILE A 310 3.09 20.51 -9.54
N LEU A 311 4.25 20.57 -8.88
CA LEU A 311 4.47 19.97 -7.57
C LEU A 311 3.50 20.54 -6.54
N ALA A 312 3.38 21.87 -6.44
CA ALA A 312 2.53 22.54 -5.46
C ALA A 312 1.04 22.23 -5.66
N VAL A 313 0.55 22.33 -6.91
CA VAL A 313 -0.86 22.08 -7.23
C VAL A 313 -1.20 20.60 -7.08
N LYS A 314 -0.37 19.68 -7.61
CA LYS A 314 -0.57 18.24 -7.51
C LYS A 314 -0.52 17.78 -6.05
N PHE A 315 0.41 18.31 -5.25
CA PHE A 315 0.52 18.00 -3.83
C PHE A 315 -0.76 18.39 -3.10
N THR A 316 -1.16 19.66 -3.21
CA THR A 316 -2.34 20.19 -2.51
C THR A 316 -3.62 19.47 -2.93
N PHE A 317 -3.79 19.24 -4.24
CA PHE A 317 -4.96 18.54 -4.76
C PHE A 317 -5.00 17.06 -4.31
N SER A 318 -3.86 16.39 -4.21
CA SER A 318 -3.77 15.03 -3.67
C SER A 318 -4.13 14.98 -2.19
N MET A 319 -3.66 15.96 -1.39
CA MET A 319 -4.01 16.08 0.03
C MET A 319 -5.51 16.24 0.22
N ILE A 320 -6.15 17.11 -0.56
CA ILE A 320 -7.60 17.34 -0.48
C ILE A 320 -8.39 16.12 -0.97
N SER A 321 -7.99 15.55 -2.11
CA SER A 321 -8.66 14.37 -2.70
C SER A 321 -8.64 13.19 -1.75
N PHE A 322 -7.46 12.79 -1.26
CA PHE A 322 -7.34 11.66 -0.35
C PHE A 322 -7.78 11.99 1.08
N GLY A 323 -7.46 13.19 1.58
CA GLY A 323 -7.81 13.65 2.93
C GLY A 323 -9.32 13.72 3.18
N SER A 324 -10.11 13.93 2.12
CA SER A 324 -11.57 13.85 2.18
C SER A 324 -12.11 12.44 2.49
N GLY A 325 -11.28 11.40 2.32
CA GLY A 325 -11.65 10.00 2.47
C GLY A 325 -12.25 9.36 1.21
N ALA A 326 -12.11 9.99 0.05
CA ALA A 326 -12.52 9.45 -1.24
C ALA A 326 -11.88 8.05 -1.48
N PRO A 327 -12.60 7.09 -2.07
CA PRO A 327 -12.06 5.78 -2.39
C PRO A 327 -11.00 5.90 -3.49
N GLY A 328 -9.74 5.63 -3.14
CA GLY A 328 -8.60 5.75 -4.05
C GLY A 328 -7.26 5.61 -3.33
N GLY A 329 -6.20 5.27 -4.07
CA GLY A 329 -4.86 5.10 -3.54
C GLY A 329 -4.05 6.40 -3.50
N ILE A 330 -3.05 6.48 -2.61
CA ILE A 330 -2.00 7.51 -2.67
C ILE A 330 -0.78 7.06 -3.47
N PHE A 331 -0.72 5.78 -3.85
CA PHE A 331 0.49 5.11 -4.31
C PHE A 331 1.04 5.70 -5.61
N PHE A 332 0.22 5.90 -6.64
CA PHE A 332 0.71 6.55 -7.86
C PHE A 332 0.90 8.06 -7.71
N PRO A 333 -0.01 8.84 -7.09
CA PRO A 333 0.22 10.26 -6.85
C PRO A 333 1.52 10.57 -6.09
N LEU A 334 1.90 9.78 -5.08
CA LEU A 334 3.18 9.98 -4.40
C LEU A 334 4.38 9.66 -5.32
N LEU A 335 4.29 8.65 -6.19
CA LEU A 335 5.34 8.39 -7.19
C LEU A 335 5.49 9.58 -8.14
N ILE A 336 4.39 10.19 -8.60
CA ILE A 336 4.41 11.38 -9.46
C ILE A 336 4.98 12.62 -8.73
N LEU A 337 4.69 12.77 -7.43
CA LEU A 337 5.31 13.84 -6.62
C LEU A 337 6.82 13.62 -6.48
N GLY A 338 7.24 12.39 -6.19
CA GLY A 338 8.65 12.00 -6.16
C GLY A 338 9.34 12.24 -7.51
N ALA A 339 8.68 11.87 -8.62
CA ALA A 339 9.17 12.10 -9.97
C ALA A 339 9.37 13.61 -10.25
N THR A 340 8.40 14.44 -9.87
CA THR A 340 8.49 15.90 -10.03
C THR A 340 9.62 16.50 -9.17
N ILE A 341 9.80 16.04 -7.93
CA ILE A 341 10.94 16.45 -7.08
C ILE A 341 12.26 16.02 -7.73
N GLY A 342 12.34 14.80 -8.26
CA GLY A 342 13.51 14.30 -8.99
C GLY A 342 13.81 15.08 -10.26
N ALA A 343 12.78 15.52 -11.00
CA ALA A 343 12.95 16.38 -12.17
C ALA A 343 13.51 17.75 -11.79
N ILE A 344 13.01 18.36 -10.70
CA ILE A 344 13.55 19.61 -10.17
C ILE A 344 15.01 19.42 -9.75
N PHE A 345 15.30 18.35 -9.00
CA PHE A 345 16.65 18.03 -8.55
C PHE A 345 17.59 17.78 -9.73
N GLY A 346 17.16 17.02 -10.74
CA GLY A 346 17.93 16.75 -11.96
C GLY A 346 18.21 18.02 -12.77
N SER A 347 17.23 18.91 -12.91
CA SER A 347 17.43 20.23 -13.54
C SER A 347 18.45 21.09 -12.78
N LEU A 348 18.42 21.07 -11.44
CA LEU A 348 19.41 21.79 -10.63
C LEU A 348 20.80 21.13 -10.69
N ALA A 349 20.86 19.79 -10.68
CA ALA A 349 22.09 19.01 -10.79
C ALA A 349 22.84 19.31 -12.09
N THR A 350 22.11 19.37 -13.20
CA THR A 350 22.66 19.66 -14.52
C THR A 350 23.07 21.12 -14.67
N GLN A 351 22.28 22.07 -14.17
CA GLN A 351 22.57 23.50 -14.29
C GLN A 351 23.65 24.01 -13.32
N SER A 352 23.64 23.54 -12.07
CA SER A 352 24.47 24.11 -10.99
C SER A 352 25.71 23.28 -10.68
N PHE A 353 25.65 21.96 -10.89
CA PHE A 353 26.73 21.04 -10.49
C PHE A 353 27.42 20.36 -11.68
N GLY A 354 27.10 20.78 -12.92
CA GLY A 354 27.76 20.28 -14.13
C GLY A 354 27.56 18.79 -14.40
N VAL A 355 26.50 18.20 -13.84
CA VAL A 355 26.16 16.79 -14.07
C VAL A 355 25.65 16.61 -15.51
N ASP A 356 26.01 15.50 -16.15
CA ASP A 356 25.58 15.19 -17.50
C ASP A 356 24.03 15.24 -17.62
N PRO A 357 23.47 16.06 -18.53
CA PRO A 357 22.03 16.11 -18.82
C PRO A 357 21.41 14.74 -19.14
N SER A 358 22.19 13.79 -19.63
CA SER A 358 21.74 12.43 -19.93
C SER A 358 21.22 11.69 -18.68
N LEU A 359 21.69 12.07 -17.48
CA LEU A 359 21.32 11.48 -16.19
C LEU A 359 20.01 12.05 -15.61
N PHE A 360 19.34 12.98 -16.28
CA PHE A 360 18.12 13.62 -15.81
C PHE A 360 17.03 12.62 -15.38
N TYR A 361 16.75 11.61 -16.23
CA TYR A 361 15.76 10.57 -15.91
C TYR A 361 16.19 9.65 -14.77
N ASN A 362 17.49 9.49 -14.53
CA ASN A 362 17.99 8.70 -13.42
C ASN A 362 17.58 9.36 -12.10
N PHE A 363 17.71 10.69 -11.96
CA PHE A 363 17.26 11.42 -10.77
C PHE A 363 15.75 11.30 -10.54
N ILE A 364 14.94 11.29 -11.60
CA ILE A 364 13.50 11.06 -11.51
C ILE A 364 13.21 9.69 -10.89
N ILE A 365 13.76 8.61 -11.46
CA ILE A 365 13.50 7.24 -11.00
C ILE A 365 13.96 7.04 -9.54
N LEU A 366 15.14 7.58 -9.21
CA LEU A 366 15.68 7.52 -7.86
C LEU A 366 14.78 8.27 -6.86
N ALA A 367 14.28 9.44 -7.25
CA ALA A 367 13.41 10.24 -6.40
C ALA A 367 12.04 9.58 -6.17
N MET A 368 11.51 8.87 -7.17
CA MET A 368 10.27 8.10 -7.02
C MET A 368 10.40 7.03 -5.93
N ALA A 369 11.48 6.24 -5.96
CA ALA A 369 11.75 5.22 -4.94
C ALA A 369 12.03 5.83 -3.56
N GLY A 370 12.83 6.89 -3.49
CA GLY A 370 13.17 7.56 -2.24
C GLY A 370 11.96 8.21 -1.57
N TYR A 371 11.12 8.90 -2.33
CA TYR A 371 9.90 9.52 -1.80
C TYR A 371 8.88 8.48 -1.34
N PHE A 372 8.71 7.40 -2.10
CA PHE A 372 7.91 6.25 -1.67
C PHE A 372 8.40 5.69 -0.34
N THR A 373 9.71 5.49 -0.22
CA THR A 373 10.34 4.96 0.99
C THR A 373 10.13 5.88 2.19
N ALA A 374 10.28 7.19 2.02
CA ALA A 374 10.08 8.18 3.08
C ALA A 374 8.64 8.18 3.63
N ILE A 375 7.64 8.04 2.74
CA ILE A 375 6.22 8.09 3.10
C ILE A 375 5.73 6.76 3.69
N VAL A 376 6.02 5.65 3.00
CA VAL A 376 5.44 4.33 3.30
C VAL A 376 6.30 3.53 4.28
N ARG A 377 7.60 3.82 4.39
CA ARG A 377 8.56 3.06 5.21
C ARG A 377 8.77 1.62 4.75
N ALA A 378 8.73 1.41 3.43
CA ALA A 378 8.97 0.14 2.76
C ALA A 378 10.08 0.27 1.70
N PRO A 379 11.36 0.41 2.09
CA PRO A 379 12.47 0.63 1.16
C PRO A 379 12.62 -0.48 0.11
N ILE A 380 12.49 -1.75 0.50
CA ILE A 380 12.75 -2.87 -0.42
C ILE A 380 11.65 -2.91 -1.49
N THR A 381 10.38 -2.75 -1.07
CA THR A 381 9.24 -2.64 -1.98
C THR A 381 9.43 -1.50 -2.95
N GLY A 382 9.84 -0.31 -2.48
CA GLY A 382 10.05 0.85 -3.34
C GLY A 382 11.11 0.59 -4.41
N ILE A 383 12.26 0.03 -4.03
CA ILE A 383 13.35 -0.28 -4.95
C ILE A 383 12.90 -1.30 -6.00
N ILE A 384 12.32 -2.42 -5.59
CA ILE A 384 11.88 -3.48 -6.51
C ILE A 384 10.77 -2.99 -7.43
N LEU A 385 9.82 -2.22 -6.90
CA LEU A 385 8.74 -1.66 -7.71
C LEU A 385 9.27 -0.76 -8.82
N LEU A 386 10.20 0.15 -8.51
CA LEU A 386 10.75 1.04 -9.54
C LEU A 386 11.59 0.28 -10.56
N VAL A 387 12.31 -0.77 -10.14
CA VAL A 387 13.02 -1.67 -11.07
C VAL A 387 12.03 -2.36 -12.02
N GLU A 388 10.93 -2.92 -11.52
CA GLU A 388 9.92 -3.59 -12.36
C GLU A 388 9.16 -2.61 -13.27
N MET A 389 8.82 -1.42 -12.77
CA MET A 389 8.06 -0.42 -13.55
C MET A 389 8.89 0.28 -14.62
N THR A 390 10.22 0.33 -14.47
CA THR A 390 11.15 0.93 -15.46
C THR A 390 11.85 -0.11 -16.34
N GLY A 391 11.89 -1.37 -15.91
CA GLY A 391 12.56 -2.47 -16.61
C GLY A 391 14.10 -2.44 -16.54
N SER A 392 14.69 -1.61 -15.66
CA SER A 392 16.15 -1.45 -15.54
C SER A 392 16.67 -1.81 -14.15
N PHE A 393 17.59 -2.77 -14.11
CA PHE A 393 18.31 -3.15 -12.88
C PHE A 393 19.59 -2.33 -12.65
N THR A 394 19.95 -1.45 -13.58
CA THR A 394 21.27 -0.81 -13.62
C THR A 394 21.50 0.15 -12.43
N HIS A 395 20.43 0.63 -11.79
CA HIS A 395 20.50 1.64 -10.72
C HIS A 395 20.31 1.10 -9.30
N MET A 396 20.39 -0.22 -9.07
CA MET A 396 20.09 -0.78 -7.74
C MET A 396 20.91 -0.15 -6.60
N LEU A 397 22.20 0.12 -6.81
CA LEU A 397 23.04 0.75 -5.79
C LEU A 397 22.55 2.18 -5.47
N SER A 398 22.36 3.01 -6.49
CA SER A 398 21.88 4.39 -6.32
C SER A 398 20.47 4.44 -5.71
N LEU A 399 19.57 3.53 -6.13
CA LEU A 399 18.22 3.39 -5.56
C LEU A 399 18.30 3.07 -4.07
N THR A 400 19.17 2.13 -3.69
CA THR A 400 19.36 1.73 -2.29
C THR A 400 19.85 2.89 -1.44
N ILE A 401 20.86 3.63 -1.90
CA ILE A 401 21.41 4.78 -1.17
C ILE A 401 20.32 5.84 -0.94
N VAL A 402 19.63 6.25 -2.00
CA VAL A 402 18.60 7.30 -1.91
C VAL A 402 17.45 6.86 -0.99
N SER A 403 16.96 5.62 -1.15
CA SER A 403 15.88 5.09 -0.30
C SER A 403 16.28 4.97 1.16
N VAL A 404 17.49 4.48 1.47
CA VAL A 404 17.98 4.36 2.86
C VAL A 404 18.15 5.74 3.48
N VAL A 405 18.75 6.71 2.78
CA VAL A 405 18.91 8.07 3.31
C VAL A 405 17.54 8.74 3.52
N ALA A 406 16.61 8.60 2.57
CA ALA A 406 15.26 9.13 2.71
C ALA A 406 14.51 8.51 3.89
N TYR A 407 14.68 7.20 4.11
CA TYR A 407 14.18 6.51 5.29
C TYR A 407 14.77 7.11 6.57
N VAL A 408 16.10 7.17 6.70
CA VAL A 408 16.76 7.67 7.90
C VAL A 408 16.35 9.10 8.20
N VAL A 409 16.31 9.98 7.19
CA VAL A 409 15.95 11.38 7.39
C VAL A 409 14.49 11.53 7.84
N ALA A 410 13.56 10.81 7.23
CA ALA A 410 12.17 10.85 7.69
C ALA A 410 12.05 10.31 9.13
N ASP A 411 12.87 9.32 9.52
CA ASP A 411 12.87 8.71 10.87
C ASP A 411 13.42 9.67 11.93
N LEU A 412 14.50 10.39 11.60
CA LEU A 412 15.03 11.47 12.42
C LEU A 412 14.01 12.61 12.62
N LEU A 413 13.15 12.86 11.63
CA LEU A 413 12.03 13.79 11.72
C LEU A 413 10.80 13.21 12.45
N LYS A 414 10.90 11.99 13.00
CA LYS A 414 9.85 11.27 13.73
C LYS A 414 8.56 11.12 12.92
N SER A 415 8.67 10.96 11.61
CA SER A 415 7.52 10.69 10.75
C SER A 415 7.15 9.21 10.79
N GLU A 416 5.97 8.87 11.29
CA GLU A 416 5.49 7.49 11.28
C GLU A 416 5.14 6.99 9.86
N PRO A 417 5.15 5.67 9.62
CA PRO A 417 4.65 5.08 8.38
C PRO A 417 3.18 5.45 8.13
N ILE A 418 2.87 6.00 6.95
CA ILE A 418 1.56 6.58 6.69
C ILE A 418 0.40 5.57 6.84
N TYR A 419 0.59 4.33 6.40
CA TYR A 419 -0.45 3.31 6.51
C TYR A 419 -0.65 2.82 7.94
N GLU A 420 0.39 2.84 8.77
CA GLU A 420 0.29 2.53 10.20
C GLU A 420 -0.48 3.62 10.93
N SER A 421 -0.08 4.89 10.77
CA SER A 421 -0.78 6.01 11.39
C SER A 421 -2.26 6.04 10.98
N MET A 422 -2.58 5.73 9.72
CA MET A 422 -3.98 5.60 9.27
C MET A 422 -4.71 4.45 9.96
N LEU A 423 -4.08 3.27 10.10
CA LEU A 423 -4.67 2.12 10.79
C LEU A 423 -4.94 2.44 12.27
N GLU A 424 -3.99 3.04 12.96
CA GLU A 424 -4.12 3.42 14.37
C GLU A 424 -5.29 4.39 14.60
N HIS A 425 -5.43 5.42 13.74
CA HIS A 425 -6.58 6.33 13.82
C HIS A 425 -7.92 5.61 13.58
N MET A 426 -7.95 4.58 12.72
CA MET A 426 -9.14 3.77 12.50
C MET A 426 -9.49 2.89 13.71
N ILE A 427 -8.49 2.28 14.34
CA ILE A 427 -8.66 1.46 15.55
C ILE A 427 -9.20 2.33 16.69
N ALA A 428 -8.57 3.48 16.94
CA ALA A 428 -8.99 4.42 17.99
C ALA A 428 -10.44 4.90 17.82
N LYS A 429 -10.87 5.19 16.58
CA LYS A 429 -12.24 5.62 16.30
C LYS A 429 -13.28 4.50 16.44
N SER A 430 -12.87 3.26 16.24
CA SER A 430 -13.79 2.12 16.28
C SER A 430 -14.25 1.77 17.71
N GLY A 431 -13.65 2.38 18.75
CA GLY A 431 -14.00 2.14 20.15
C GLY A 431 -13.81 0.68 20.56
N ILE A 432 -12.99 -0.07 19.82
CA ILE A 432 -12.77 -1.50 20.03
C ILE A 432 -11.89 -1.63 21.28
N GLU A 433 -12.54 -1.73 22.45
CA GLU A 433 -12.18 -2.82 23.35
C GLU A 433 -12.36 -4.11 22.55
N SER A 434 -11.28 -4.88 22.41
CA SER A 434 -11.19 -6.16 21.69
C SER A 434 -12.55 -6.84 21.48
N PHE A 435 -12.98 -6.96 20.22
CA PHE A 435 -14.24 -7.59 19.83
C PHE A 435 -14.63 -8.75 20.76
N GLU A 436 -15.73 -8.59 21.49
CA GLU A 436 -16.45 -9.72 22.08
C GLU A 436 -16.75 -10.72 20.95
N ALA A 437 -16.04 -11.85 20.98
CA ALA A 437 -16.14 -12.89 19.98
C ALA A 437 -16.19 -14.23 20.72
N ASP A 438 -17.30 -14.96 20.51
CA ASP A 438 -17.52 -16.38 20.80
C ASP A 438 -16.43 -17.00 21.70
N THR A 439 -16.67 -17.00 23.01
CA THR A 439 -15.78 -17.42 24.11
C THR A 439 -15.23 -18.85 24.01
N VAL A 440 -15.55 -19.61 22.96
CA VAL A 440 -15.24 -21.05 22.85
C VAL A 440 -14.27 -21.37 21.69
N LYS A 441 -13.99 -20.46 20.75
CA LYS A 441 -13.08 -20.77 19.62
C LYS A 441 -11.62 -20.52 19.98
N LYS A 442 -10.81 -21.59 19.99
CA LYS A 442 -9.34 -21.53 20.10
C LYS A 442 -8.69 -21.23 18.75
N VAL A 443 -7.65 -20.40 18.74
CA VAL A 443 -6.85 -20.03 17.56
C VAL A 443 -5.37 -20.20 17.85
N THR A 444 -4.57 -20.48 16.82
CA THR A 444 -3.11 -20.55 16.94
C THR A 444 -2.46 -19.26 16.44
N LEU A 445 -1.41 -18.84 17.14
CA LEU A 445 -0.57 -17.69 16.82
C LEU A 445 0.86 -18.17 16.60
N GLU A 446 1.50 -17.71 15.55
CA GLU A 446 2.90 -18.01 15.25
C GLU A 446 3.72 -16.73 15.36
N MET A 447 4.78 -16.79 16.15
CA MET A 447 5.68 -15.67 16.43
C MET A 447 7.11 -16.08 16.13
N ILE A 448 7.87 -15.23 15.44
CA ILE A 448 9.30 -15.45 15.17
C ILE A 448 10.09 -14.69 16.23
N VAL A 449 11.07 -15.36 16.83
CA VAL A 449 11.98 -14.71 17.78
C VAL A 449 13.07 -13.99 16.99
N HIS A 450 13.03 -12.66 16.99
CA HIS A 450 14.05 -11.82 16.37
C HIS A 450 15.33 -11.81 17.21
N HIS A 451 16.48 -11.55 16.59
CA HIS A 451 17.71 -11.27 17.33
C HIS A 451 17.54 -10.01 18.18
N GLY A 452 18.01 -10.05 19.43
CA GLY A 452 17.85 -8.98 20.42
C GLY A 452 16.46 -8.93 21.06
N ALA A 453 15.57 -9.90 20.79
CA ALA A 453 14.26 -9.95 21.40
C ALA A 453 14.34 -10.28 22.91
N PRO A 454 13.45 -9.75 23.76
CA PRO A 454 13.42 -10.05 25.19
C PRO A 454 13.29 -11.54 25.54
N ALA A 455 12.77 -12.36 24.62
CA ALA A 455 12.63 -13.79 24.77
C ALA A 455 13.89 -14.60 24.37
N GLU A 456 14.86 -14.00 23.67
CA GLU A 456 16.08 -14.69 23.23
C GLU A 456 16.92 -15.16 24.43
N ASN A 457 17.42 -16.39 24.36
CA ASN A 457 18.23 -17.08 25.37
C ASN A 457 17.57 -17.26 26.74
N LYS A 458 16.25 -17.04 26.86
CA LYS A 458 15.49 -17.34 28.08
C LYS A 458 14.88 -18.74 28.03
N GLN A 459 14.71 -19.33 29.20
CA GLN A 459 13.90 -20.54 29.34
C GLN A 459 12.42 -20.15 29.35
N ILE A 460 11.55 -21.03 28.86
CA ILE A 460 10.10 -20.77 28.80
C ILE A 460 9.53 -20.38 30.17
N LYS A 461 10.00 -21.00 31.25
CA LYS A 461 9.54 -20.71 32.61
C LYS A 461 9.87 -19.27 33.08
N ASP A 462 10.89 -18.65 32.48
CA ASP A 462 11.37 -17.31 32.83
C ASP A 462 10.74 -16.23 31.93
N LEU A 463 9.80 -16.63 31.06
CA LEU A 463 9.05 -15.72 30.20
C LEU A 463 7.71 -15.36 30.85
N ASP A 464 7.42 -14.07 30.90
CA ASP A 464 6.08 -13.56 31.22
C ASP A 464 5.13 -13.77 30.05
N LEU A 465 4.74 -15.02 29.83
CA LEU A 465 3.74 -15.36 28.83
C LEU A 465 2.36 -14.84 29.26
N PRO A 466 1.55 -14.28 28.33
CA PRO A 466 0.20 -13.84 28.66
C PRO A 466 -0.64 -15.01 29.17
N ALA A 467 -1.38 -14.82 30.26
CA ALA A 467 -2.22 -15.87 30.86
C ALA A 467 -3.28 -16.45 29.88
N CYS A 468 -3.63 -15.70 28.83
CA CYS A 468 -4.54 -16.15 27.78
C CYS A 468 -3.90 -17.08 26.73
N CYS A 469 -2.59 -17.31 26.78
CA CYS A 469 -1.83 -18.03 25.77
C CYS A 469 -1.14 -19.27 26.34
N LEU A 470 -1.07 -20.34 25.54
CA LEU A 470 -0.31 -21.54 25.82
C LEU A 470 0.69 -21.79 24.70
N LEU A 471 1.98 -21.84 24.99
CA LEU A 471 2.99 -22.25 24.00
C LEU A 471 2.87 -23.77 23.78
N ILE A 472 2.59 -24.18 22.54
CA ILE A 472 2.30 -25.58 22.20
C ILE A 472 3.39 -26.23 21.34
N ALA A 473 4.18 -25.46 20.59
CA ALA A 473 5.31 -25.97 19.82
C ALA A 473 6.39 -24.89 19.61
N ILE A 474 7.64 -25.32 19.49
CA ILE A 474 8.75 -24.47 19.02
C ILE A 474 9.33 -25.13 17.76
N GLN A 475 9.32 -24.42 16.64
CA GLN A 475 9.98 -24.89 15.43
C GLN A 475 11.34 -24.21 15.27
N ARG A 476 12.39 -25.02 15.35
CA ARG A 476 13.80 -24.61 15.18
C ARG A 476 14.34 -25.23 13.89
N GLY A 477 14.39 -24.43 12.84
CA GLY A 477 14.72 -24.93 11.50
C GLY A 477 13.74 -26.01 11.03
N LYS A 478 14.21 -27.25 10.89
CA LYS A 478 13.40 -28.42 10.47
C LYS A 478 12.85 -29.25 11.64
N HIS A 479 13.16 -28.90 12.89
CA HIS A 479 12.78 -29.70 14.04
C HIS A 479 11.67 -29.01 14.82
N GLU A 480 10.64 -29.78 15.15
CA GLU A 480 9.58 -29.36 16.06
C GLU A 480 9.93 -29.86 17.47
N ILE A 481 9.98 -28.93 18.41
CA ILE A 481 10.38 -29.14 19.80
C ILE A 481 9.15 -28.95 20.67
N ILE A 482 8.89 -29.92 21.55
CA ILE A 482 7.85 -29.82 22.56
C ILE A 482 8.32 -28.82 23.64
N PRO A 483 7.54 -27.76 23.91
CA PRO A 483 7.93 -26.74 24.87
C PRO A 483 7.84 -27.27 26.30
N HIS A 484 8.95 -27.18 27.04
CA HIS A 484 9.03 -27.45 28.47
C HIS A 484 9.57 -26.21 29.19
N GLY A 485 9.32 -26.06 30.48
CA GLY A 485 9.80 -24.90 31.24
C GLY A 485 11.30 -24.60 31.10
N TYR A 486 12.12 -25.62 30.84
CA TYR A 486 13.57 -25.53 30.65
C TYR A 486 14.03 -25.37 29.19
N THR A 487 13.11 -25.44 28.22
CA THR A 487 13.44 -25.26 26.81
C THR A 487 13.90 -23.82 26.61
N HIS A 488 15.10 -23.63 26.08
CA HIS A 488 15.61 -22.31 25.75
C HIS A 488 15.04 -21.86 24.41
N ILE A 489 14.63 -20.61 24.36
CA ILE A 489 14.21 -19.93 23.14
C ILE A 489 15.43 -19.30 22.49
N LEU A 490 15.64 -19.57 21.20
CA LEU A 490 16.74 -18.99 20.42
C LEU A 490 16.19 -18.06 19.35
N ALA A 491 17.01 -17.10 18.91
CA ALA A 491 16.67 -16.30 17.74
C ALA A 491 16.49 -17.18 16.50
N GLY A 492 15.49 -16.87 15.69
CA GLY A 492 15.05 -17.67 14.55
C GLY A 492 14.06 -18.80 14.88
N ASP A 493 13.77 -19.05 16.16
CA ASP A 493 12.72 -20.00 16.55
C ASP A 493 11.33 -19.46 16.16
N TYR A 494 10.49 -20.34 15.64
CA TYR A 494 9.06 -20.10 15.40
C TYR A 494 8.26 -20.67 16.57
N LEU A 495 7.73 -19.79 17.41
CA LEU A 495 6.92 -20.13 18.58
C LEU A 495 5.44 -20.21 18.20
N LEU A 496 4.82 -21.38 18.43
CA LEU A 496 3.41 -21.61 18.16
C LEU A 496 2.60 -21.56 19.46
N PHE A 497 1.76 -20.54 19.62
CA PHE A 497 0.88 -20.35 20.77
C PHE A 497 -0.56 -20.74 20.43
N LEU A 498 -1.30 -21.26 21.41
CA LEU A 498 -2.74 -21.46 21.38
C LEU A 498 -3.39 -20.41 22.30
N THR A 499 -4.36 -19.66 21.81
CA THR A 499 -5.10 -18.65 22.58
C THR A 499 -6.59 -18.71 22.26
N ASN A 500 -7.41 -18.03 23.06
CA ASN A 500 -8.81 -17.81 22.71
C ASN A 500 -8.91 -16.78 21.58
N LEU A 501 -9.95 -16.89 20.78
CA LEU A 501 -10.27 -15.93 19.74
C LEU A 501 -10.38 -14.49 20.27
N CYS A 502 -11.13 -14.28 21.35
CA CYS A 502 -11.31 -12.95 21.95
C CYS A 502 -9.99 -12.31 22.39
N ASP A 503 -9.00 -13.13 22.74
CA ASP A 503 -7.69 -12.70 23.22
C ASP A 503 -6.66 -12.57 22.08
N GLU A 504 -7.00 -12.90 20.83
CA GLU A 504 -6.05 -13.00 19.70
C GLU A 504 -5.24 -11.70 19.53
N THR A 505 -5.92 -10.56 19.54
CA THR A 505 -5.33 -9.24 19.34
C THR A 505 -4.37 -8.87 20.46
N ARG A 506 -4.82 -9.01 21.72
CA ARG A 506 -4.03 -8.71 22.92
C ARG A 506 -2.82 -9.64 23.05
N ALA A 507 -3.02 -10.93 22.73
CA ALA A 507 -1.98 -11.93 22.69
C ALA A 507 -0.90 -11.58 21.67
N ARG A 508 -1.29 -11.22 20.44
CA ARG A 508 -0.33 -10.80 19.38
C ARG A 508 0.51 -9.60 19.80
N GLU A 509 -0.11 -8.59 20.40
CA GLU A 509 0.61 -7.38 20.82
C GLU A 509 1.63 -7.70 21.93
N THR A 510 1.22 -8.45 22.93
CA THR A 510 2.06 -8.79 24.09
C THR A 510 3.19 -9.74 23.68
N LEU A 511 2.88 -10.79 22.90
CA LEU A 511 3.87 -11.72 22.38
C LEU A 511 4.81 -11.02 21.37
N GLY A 512 4.31 -10.06 20.60
CA GLY A 512 5.13 -9.23 19.71
C GLY A 512 6.19 -8.46 20.49
N LYS A 513 5.82 -7.83 21.61
CA LYS A 513 6.77 -7.14 22.50
C LYS A 513 7.83 -8.09 23.10
N LEU A 514 7.52 -9.37 23.28
CA LEU A 514 8.45 -10.39 23.78
C LEU A 514 9.38 -10.95 22.69
N THR A 515 8.91 -11.02 21.45
CA THR A 515 9.58 -11.73 20.35
C THR A 515 10.23 -10.82 19.32
N SER A 516 9.94 -9.52 19.33
CA SER A 516 10.58 -8.51 18.50
C SER A 516 11.58 -7.67 19.31
N ALA A 517 12.68 -7.25 18.67
CA ALA A 517 13.61 -6.28 19.23
C ALA A 517 12.93 -4.90 19.36
N LYS A 518 13.32 -4.14 20.40
CA LYS A 518 12.87 -2.75 20.58
C LYS A 518 13.56 -1.78 19.63
#